data_AF-A0A496UDB4-F1
#
_entry.id   AF-A0A496UDB4-F1
#
_cell.length_a   1.000
_cell.length_b   1.000
_cell.length_c   1.000
_cell.angle_alpha   90.00
_cell.angle_beta   90.00
_cell.angle_gamma   90.00
#
_symmetry.space_group_name_H-M   'P 1'
#
loop_
_entity.id
_entity.type
_entity.pdbx_description
1 polymer ?
#
loop_
_entity_poly.entity_id
_entity_poly.type
_entity_poly.pdbx_seq_one_letter_code
_entity_poly.pdbx_strand_id
1 'polypeptide(L)'
;MNTKTSVLVSESSIGDTLRDLLGKLLKNGEVDSVFALRETRQKGRYCYSLITDPALISKTLPFHPVMPVQGARALSDLTITEPLTRPVAALLRPCEIRAFVENVKQSQGSMENIFIISCTCPGVIPASKLLGEDREDVLANHSGNIRNACRTCTGFIPGPQADMTVLIASDKPHDGTVIYLNTERAVEIAGKLDSLPPETGKPAAELTSGILEARKKSLKDLMRDIPAPADGLQSL
;
A
#
# COMPACT_ATOMS: atom_id res chain seq x y z
N MET A 1 -5.30 -21.76 16.05
CA MET A 1 -4.15 -20.85 16.19
C MET A 1 -4.66 -19.57 16.80
N ASN A 2 -4.11 -19.14 17.94
CA ASN A 2 -4.56 -17.94 18.67
C ASN A 2 -4.40 -16.70 17.78
N THR A 3 -5.51 -16.20 17.25
CA THR A 3 -5.66 -15.08 16.31
C THR A 3 -5.54 -13.72 17.02
N LYS A 4 -4.59 -13.56 17.93
CA LYS A 4 -4.32 -12.23 18.51
C LYS A 4 -3.56 -11.42 17.46
N THR A 5 -4.27 -10.52 16.81
CA THR A 5 -3.69 -9.61 15.83
C THR A 5 -3.28 -8.34 16.56
N SER A 6 -1.98 -8.07 16.64
CA SER A 6 -1.46 -6.85 17.25
C SER A 6 -1.71 -5.65 16.34
N VAL A 7 -2.32 -4.60 16.87
CA VAL A 7 -2.65 -3.38 16.14
C VAL A 7 -2.19 -2.15 16.90
N LEU A 8 -1.80 -1.11 16.16
CA LEU A 8 -1.69 0.25 16.66
C LEU A 8 -2.95 1.00 16.28
N VAL A 9 -3.52 1.75 17.22
CA VAL A 9 -4.72 2.56 17.01
C VAL A 9 -4.40 4.02 17.28
N SER A 10 -4.79 4.91 16.37
CA SER A 10 -4.61 6.36 16.50
C SER A 10 -5.91 7.05 16.14
N GLU A 11 -6.30 8.07 16.90
CA GLU A 11 -7.48 8.91 16.58
C GLU A 11 -7.24 9.85 15.39
N SER A 12 -5.97 10.01 14.97
CA SER A 12 -5.61 10.90 13.86
C SER A 12 -5.90 10.29 12.49
N SER A 13 -5.95 11.13 11.47
CA SER A 13 -6.13 10.70 10.08
C SER A 13 -5.03 9.73 9.64
N ILE A 14 -5.33 8.87 8.66
CA ILE A 14 -4.35 7.92 8.10
C ILE A 14 -3.10 8.64 7.59
N GLY A 15 -3.28 9.78 6.90
CA GLY A 15 -2.16 10.55 6.38
C GLY A 15 -1.25 11.08 7.47
N ASP A 16 -1.82 11.63 8.54
CA ASP A 16 -1.06 12.23 9.63
C ASP A 16 -0.39 11.18 10.50
N THR A 17 -1.11 10.10 10.85
CA THR A 17 -0.56 8.96 11.59
C THR A 17 0.62 8.34 10.84
N LEU A 18 0.50 8.15 9.52
CA LEU A 18 1.59 7.57 8.73
C LEU A 18 2.77 8.53 8.58
N ARG A 19 2.54 9.83 8.40
CA ARG A 19 3.65 10.80 8.35
C ARG A 19 4.39 10.88 9.69
N ASP A 20 3.67 10.86 10.80
CA ASP A 20 4.27 10.83 12.13
C ASP A 20 5.08 9.55 12.34
N LEU A 21 4.51 8.38 12.03
CA LEU A 21 5.20 7.09 12.07
C LEU A 21 6.49 7.11 11.23
N LEU A 22 6.40 7.49 9.95
CA LEU A 22 7.54 7.54 9.04
C LEU A 22 8.61 8.55 9.51
N GLY A 23 8.18 9.68 10.06
CA GLY A 23 9.07 10.69 10.62
C GLY A 23 9.83 10.15 11.84
N LYS A 24 9.17 9.40 12.72
CA LYS A 24 9.82 8.77 13.88
C LYS A 24 10.76 7.65 13.49
N LEU A 25 10.36 6.79 12.55
CA LEU A 25 11.24 5.72 12.02
C LEU A 25 12.56 6.29 11.50
N LEU A 26 12.49 7.41 10.77
CA LEU A 26 13.66 8.07 10.21
C LEU A 26 14.49 8.80 11.28
N LYS A 27 13.84 9.52 12.22
CA LYS A 27 14.54 10.25 13.29
C LYS A 27 15.22 9.33 14.30
N ASN A 28 14.62 8.19 14.61
CA ASN A 28 15.16 7.22 15.56
C ASN A 28 16.22 6.31 14.92
N GLY A 29 16.44 6.40 13.60
CA GLY A 29 17.40 5.58 12.88
C GLY A 29 16.96 4.13 12.67
N GLU A 30 15.68 3.81 12.85
CA GLU A 30 15.13 2.48 12.53
C GLU A 30 15.13 2.24 11.02
N VAL A 31 15.00 3.31 10.24
CA VAL A 31 15.27 3.34 8.79
C VAL A 31 16.09 4.57 8.42
N ASP A 32 16.91 4.45 7.39
CA ASP A 32 17.71 5.56 6.85
C ASP A 32 16.96 6.35 5.77
N SER A 33 15.94 5.75 5.16
CA SER A 33 15.10 6.44 4.19
C SER A 33 13.70 5.86 4.08
N VAL A 34 12.81 6.64 3.47
CA VAL A 34 11.41 6.31 3.23
C VAL A 34 11.13 6.35 1.73
N PHE A 35 10.73 5.22 1.16
CA PHE A 35 10.21 5.11 -0.20
C PHE A 35 8.69 5.33 -0.17
N ALA A 36 8.24 6.51 -0.58
CA ALA A 36 6.84 6.90 -0.55
C ALA A 36 6.45 7.75 -1.75
N LEU A 37 5.14 7.82 -2.00
CA LEU A 37 4.57 8.69 -3.02
C LEU A 37 4.62 10.15 -2.57
N ARG A 38 4.91 11.05 -3.51
CA ARG A 38 4.85 12.50 -3.35
C ARG A 38 4.19 13.14 -4.57
N GLU A 39 3.63 14.33 -4.36
CA GLU A 39 3.29 15.21 -5.48
C GLU A 39 4.55 15.92 -5.97
N THR A 40 4.69 16.02 -7.28
CA THR A 40 5.75 16.80 -7.92
C THR A 40 5.45 18.30 -7.78
N ARG A 41 6.32 19.15 -8.33
CA ARG A 41 6.04 20.60 -8.39
C ARG A 41 4.82 20.94 -9.27
N GLN A 42 4.41 20.03 -10.16
CA GLN A 42 3.23 20.20 -11.00
C GLN A 42 2.04 19.51 -10.33
N LYS A 43 0.95 20.27 -10.10
CA LYS A 43 -0.26 19.80 -9.44
C LYS A 43 -0.86 18.58 -10.16
N GLY A 44 -1.21 17.54 -9.40
CA GLY A 44 -1.78 16.26 -9.86
C GLY A 44 -0.80 15.31 -10.52
N ARG A 45 0.49 15.62 -10.48
CA ARG A 45 1.52 14.69 -10.93
C ARG A 45 2.24 14.14 -9.73
N TYR A 46 2.38 12.82 -9.71
CA TYR A 46 2.90 12.10 -8.56
C TYR A 46 4.10 11.25 -8.97
N CYS A 47 5.04 11.08 -8.05
CA CYS A 47 6.17 10.18 -8.22
C CYS A 47 6.48 9.46 -6.91
N TYR A 48 7.02 8.24 -7.01
CA TYR A 48 7.69 7.64 -5.88
C TYR A 48 9.02 8.36 -5.65
N SER A 49 9.39 8.55 -4.40
CA SER A 49 10.62 9.21 -3.98
C SER A 49 11.24 8.45 -2.82
N LEU A 50 12.58 8.38 -2.83
CA LEU A 50 13.36 7.95 -1.67
C LEU A 50 13.72 9.19 -0.84
N ILE A 51 13.27 9.22 0.41
CA ILE A 51 13.28 10.42 1.26
C ILE A 51 14.17 10.15 2.46
N THR A 52 15.25 10.92 2.60
CA THR A 52 16.20 10.83 3.72
C THR A 52 16.09 12.01 4.69
N ASP A 53 15.49 13.13 4.26
CA ASP A 53 15.28 14.31 5.11
C ASP A 53 13.94 14.23 5.87
N PRO A 54 13.95 14.17 7.22
CA PRO A 54 12.74 14.16 8.03
C PRO A 54 11.78 15.32 7.75
N ALA A 55 12.29 16.50 7.36
CA ALA A 55 11.44 17.66 7.06
C ALA A 55 10.53 17.42 5.84
N LEU A 56 10.95 16.54 4.92
CA LEU A 56 10.20 16.21 3.71
C LEU A 56 9.12 15.14 3.91
N ILE A 57 9.09 14.46 5.06
CA ILE A 57 8.06 13.46 5.38
C ILE A 57 6.66 14.10 5.38
N SER A 58 6.55 15.35 5.84
CA SER A 58 5.30 16.13 5.79
C SER A 58 4.69 16.24 4.39
N LYS A 59 5.52 16.15 3.34
CA LYS A 59 5.13 16.25 1.92
C LYS A 59 4.86 14.91 1.27
N THR A 60 4.92 13.82 2.02
CA THR A 60 4.52 12.50 1.53
C THR A 60 3.01 12.39 1.43
N LEU A 61 2.58 11.50 0.54
CA LEU A 61 1.19 11.16 0.29
C LEU A 61 0.99 9.65 0.51
N PRO A 62 1.08 9.16 1.76
CA PRO A 62 0.92 7.74 2.07
C PRO A 62 -0.38 7.18 1.48
N PHE A 63 -0.25 6.16 0.64
CA PHE A 63 -1.36 5.48 -0.04
C PHE A 63 -2.39 6.38 -0.75
N HIS A 64 -2.03 7.62 -1.12
CA HIS A 64 -2.87 8.48 -1.99
C HIS A 64 -3.26 7.70 -3.25
N PRO A 65 -4.54 7.73 -3.70
CA PRO A 65 -5.12 6.70 -4.55
C PRO A 65 -4.72 6.83 -6.03
N VAL A 66 -3.43 6.92 -6.29
CA VAL A 66 -2.80 6.95 -7.62
C VAL A 66 -1.59 6.03 -7.62
N MET A 67 -1.26 5.53 -8.79
CA MET A 67 -0.07 4.71 -9.04
C MET A 67 0.56 5.21 -10.34
N PRO A 68 1.46 6.22 -10.28
CA PRO A 68 2.02 6.86 -11.47
C PRO A 68 2.92 5.90 -12.28
N VAL A 69 3.67 5.07 -11.55
CA VAL A 69 4.35 3.87 -12.03
C VAL A 69 4.02 2.76 -11.04
N GLN A 70 4.21 1.50 -11.44
CA GLN A 70 4.18 0.39 -10.50
C GLN A 70 5.35 0.54 -9.50
N GLY A 71 5.06 0.77 -8.22
CA GLY A 71 6.05 0.91 -7.13
C GLY A 71 7.05 -0.25 -7.03
N ALA A 72 6.63 -1.47 -7.33
CA ALA A 72 7.50 -2.64 -7.44
C ALA A 72 8.63 -2.43 -8.46
N ARG A 73 8.31 -1.81 -9.60
CA ARG A 73 9.29 -1.51 -10.64
C ARG A 73 10.27 -0.46 -10.16
N ALA A 74 9.76 0.63 -9.59
CA ALA A 74 10.60 1.69 -9.05
C ALA A 74 11.53 1.19 -7.92
N LEU A 75 11.05 0.26 -7.08
CA LEU A 75 11.84 -0.32 -5.99
C LEU A 75 12.83 -1.39 -6.50
N SER A 76 12.45 -2.17 -7.51
CA SER A 76 13.37 -3.09 -8.22
C SER A 76 14.53 -2.32 -8.86
N ASP A 77 14.25 -1.20 -9.52
CA ASP A 77 15.30 -0.39 -10.15
C ASP A 77 16.33 0.13 -9.11
N LEU A 78 15.93 0.30 -7.84
CA LEU A 78 16.82 0.68 -6.74
C LEU A 78 17.67 -0.49 -6.18
N THR A 79 17.28 -1.74 -6.44
CA THR A 79 17.82 -2.93 -5.76
C THR A 79 18.34 -4.01 -6.73
N ILE A 80 18.31 -3.74 -8.04
CA ILE A 80 18.61 -4.73 -9.08
C ILE A 80 20.11 -5.09 -9.13
N THR A 81 21.00 -4.15 -8.87
CA THR A 81 22.45 -4.37 -8.92
C THR A 81 22.96 -4.93 -7.59
N GLU A 82 22.52 -4.34 -6.49
CA GLU A 82 22.89 -4.74 -5.14
C GLU A 82 21.74 -4.45 -4.16
N PRO A 83 21.66 -5.18 -3.04
CA PRO A 83 20.82 -4.82 -1.92
C PRO A 83 21.09 -3.41 -1.42
N LEU A 84 20.07 -2.76 -0.86
CA LEU A 84 20.27 -1.47 -0.19
C LEU A 84 21.16 -1.69 1.03
N THR A 85 22.20 -0.88 1.21
CA THR A 85 23.14 -1.03 2.35
C THR A 85 22.53 -0.63 3.69
N ARG A 86 21.35 -0.01 3.66
CA ARG A 86 20.73 0.70 4.78
C ARG A 86 19.22 0.47 4.76
N PRO A 87 18.54 0.36 5.92
CA PRO A 87 17.11 0.04 5.95
C PRO A 87 16.23 1.12 5.33
N VAL A 88 15.23 0.72 4.55
CA VAL A 88 14.27 1.59 3.87
C VAL A 88 12.84 1.19 4.20
N ALA A 89 12.04 2.13 4.70
CA ALA A 89 10.59 1.94 4.82
C ALA A 89 9.92 2.16 3.46
N ALA A 90 9.33 1.13 2.87
CA ALA A 90 8.69 1.19 1.56
C ALA A 90 7.17 1.08 1.69
N LEU A 91 6.45 2.10 1.21
CA LEU A 91 5.00 2.07 1.12
C LEU A 91 4.58 1.43 -0.20
N LEU A 92 4.04 0.21 -0.12
CA LEU A 92 3.63 -0.57 -1.29
C LEU A 92 2.22 -1.09 -1.14
N ARG A 93 1.42 -0.99 -2.19
CA ARG A 93 0.10 -1.64 -2.26
C ARG A 93 0.26 -3.15 -2.43
N PRO A 94 -0.75 -3.95 -2.08
CA PRO A 94 -0.69 -5.42 -2.16
C PRO A 94 -0.27 -5.97 -3.54
N CYS A 95 -0.75 -5.36 -4.62
CA CYS A 95 -0.36 -5.76 -5.98
C CYS A 95 1.09 -5.38 -6.32
N GLU A 96 1.63 -4.32 -5.71
CA GLU A 96 3.02 -3.90 -5.84
C GLU A 96 3.94 -4.84 -5.06
N ILE A 97 3.54 -5.27 -3.86
CA ILE A 97 4.28 -6.27 -3.09
C ILE A 97 4.39 -7.58 -3.87
N ARG A 98 3.28 -8.10 -4.42
CA ARG A 98 3.32 -9.34 -5.22
C ARG A 98 4.24 -9.22 -6.43
N ALA A 99 4.16 -8.11 -7.17
CA ALA A 99 5.03 -7.87 -8.30
C ALA A 99 6.51 -7.79 -7.88
N PHE A 100 6.80 -7.13 -6.75
CA PHE A 100 8.17 -6.99 -6.25
C PHE A 100 8.76 -8.34 -5.82
N VAL A 101 7.96 -9.18 -5.16
CA VAL A 101 8.34 -10.56 -4.81
C VAL A 101 8.67 -11.38 -6.06
N GLU A 102 7.88 -11.28 -7.12
CA GLU A 102 8.19 -11.96 -8.38
C GLU A 102 9.47 -11.41 -9.04
N ASN A 103 9.69 -10.09 -9.03
CA ASN A 103 10.93 -9.51 -9.51
C ASN A 103 12.14 -10.05 -8.75
N VAL A 104 12.06 -10.15 -7.41
CA VAL A 104 13.14 -10.69 -6.57
C VAL A 104 13.43 -12.15 -6.90
N LYS A 105 12.41 -12.99 -7.14
CA LYS A 105 12.60 -14.38 -7.59
C LYS A 105 13.30 -14.49 -8.94
N GLN A 106 13.12 -13.50 -9.80
CA GLN A 106 13.78 -13.39 -11.10
C GLN A 106 15.14 -12.68 -11.03
N SER A 107 15.67 -12.44 -9.82
CA SER A 107 16.91 -11.69 -9.59
C SER A 107 16.87 -10.25 -10.15
N GLN A 108 15.68 -9.65 -10.19
CA GLN A 108 15.42 -8.26 -10.61
C GLN A 108 15.13 -7.33 -9.43
N GLY A 109 15.71 -7.63 -8.26
CA GLY A 109 15.57 -6.84 -7.04
C GLY A 109 15.95 -7.63 -5.80
N SER A 110 16.00 -6.94 -4.65
CA SER A 110 16.29 -7.55 -3.35
C SER A 110 15.33 -7.05 -2.29
N MET A 111 14.85 -7.94 -1.42
CA MET A 111 14.03 -7.60 -0.24
C MET A 111 14.87 -7.22 0.98
N GLU A 112 16.19 -7.41 0.92
CA GLU A 112 17.08 -7.11 2.03
C GLU A 112 17.08 -5.61 2.35
N ASN A 113 17.07 -5.30 3.65
CA ASN A 113 16.97 -3.93 4.16
C ASN A 113 15.70 -3.17 3.74
N ILE A 114 14.62 -3.87 3.37
CA ILE A 114 13.31 -3.25 3.10
C ILE A 114 12.35 -3.55 4.24
N PHE A 115 11.68 -2.53 4.75
CA PHE A 115 10.57 -2.62 5.70
C PHE A 115 9.28 -2.24 4.97
N ILE A 116 8.37 -3.20 4.78
CA ILE A 116 7.21 -2.99 3.90
C ILE A 116 6.00 -2.55 4.73
N ILE A 117 5.53 -1.33 4.46
CA ILE A 117 4.27 -0.82 4.98
C ILE A 117 3.25 -0.90 3.85
N SER A 118 2.13 -1.58 4.09
CA SER A 118 1.08 -1.80 3.11
C SER A 118 -0.29 -1.33 3.61
N CYS A 119 -1.33 -1.56 2.81
CA CYS A 119 -2.69 -1.21 3.18
C CYS A 119 -3.72 -2.24 2.69
N THR A 120 -4.88 -2.32 3.36
CA THR A 120 -6.07 -2.90 2.73
C THR A 120 -6.50 -1.96 1.60
N CYS A 121 -6.21 -2.35 0.36
CA CYS A 121 -6.18 -1.41 -0.76
C CYS A 121 -7.59 -1.12 -1.31
N PRO A 122 -8.05 0.14 -1.29
CA PRO A 122 -9.36 0.51 -1.83
C PRO A 122 -9.37 0.55 -3.37
N GLY A 123 -8.20 0.48 -4.00
CA GLY A 123 -8.01 0.65 -5.44
C GLY A 123 -7.37 2.00 -5.76
N VAL A 124 -6.90 2.14 -6.99
CA VAL A 124 -6.25 3.37 -7.47
C VAL A 124 -6.98 3.93 -8.67
N ILE A 125 -6.92 5.24 -8.81
CA ILE A 125 -7.44 6.03 -9.92
C ILE A 125 -6.35 6.09 -11.02
N PRO A 126 -6.71 6.04 -12.31
CA PRO A 126 -5.78 6.36 -13.40
C PRO A 126 -5.15 7.74 -13.20
N ALA A 127 -3.82 7.85 -13.31
CA ALA A 127 -3.13 9.12 -13.08
C ALA A 127 -3.61 10.25 -14.00
N SER A 128 -4.03 9.91 -15.23
CA SER A 128 -4.60 10.86 -16.19
C SER A 128 -5.85 11.60 -15.67
N LYS A 129 -6.67 10.95 -14.84
CA LYS A 129 -7.86 11.56 -14.24
C LYS A 129 -7.56 12.57 -13.14
N LEU A 130 -6.31 12.64 -12.67
CA LEU A 130 -5.90 13.56 -11.61
C LEU A 130 -5.14 14.78 -12.15
N LEU A 131 -5.02 14.92 -13.47
CA LEU A 131 -4.33 16.04 -14.11
C LEU A 131 -5.20 17.31 -14.20
N GLY A 132 -6.53 17.15 -14.32
CA GLY A 132 -7.52 18.21 -14.52
C GLY A 132 -7.90 18.99 -13.26
N GLU A 133 -8.67 20.06 -13.42
CA GLU A 133 -9.16 20.89 -12.32
C GLU A 133 -10.25 20.20 -11.48
N ASP A 134 -10.89 19.17 -12.02
CA ASP A 134 -11.91 18.31 -11.37
C ASP A 134 -11.31 17.22 -10.47
N ARG A 135 -9.99 17.21 -10.25
CA ARG A 135 -9.29 16.14 -9.51
C ARG A 135 -9.84 15.97 -8.09
N GLU A 136 -10.25 17.04 -7.42
CA GLU A 136 -10.83 16.98 -6.09
C GLU A 136 -12.17 16.23 -6.10
N ASP A 137 -13.02 16.43 -7.12
CA ASP A 137 -14.27 15.69 -7.33
C ASP A 137 -14.00 14.22 -7.68
N VAL A 138 -12.99 13.96 -8.51
CA VAL A 138 -12.53 12.61 -8.85
C VAL A 138 -12.06 11.85 -7.61
N LEU A 139 -11.32 12.51 -6.71
CA LEU A 139 -10.86 11.94 -5.45
C LEU A 139 -12.03 11.71 -4.47
N ALA A 140 -12.99 12.64 -4.39
CA ALA A 140 -14.18 12.50 -3.57
C ALA A 140 -15.05 11.30 -4.02
N ASN A 141 -15.18 11.09 -5.33
CA ASN A 141 -15.82 9.90 -5.92
C ASN A 141 -14.79 8.82 -6.27
N HIS A 142 -13.96 8.44 -5.29
CA HIS A 142 -12.89 7.45 -5.49
C HIS A 142 -13.39 6.13 -6.08
N SER A 143 -14.43 5.53 -5.49
CA SER A 143 -14.96 4.22 -5.88
C SER A 143 -15.49 4.21 -7.32
N GLY A 144 -16.07 5.31 -7.79
CA GLY A 144 -16.51 5.50 -9.17
C GLY A 144 -15.37 5.64 -10.17
N ASN A 145 -14.15 5.97 -9.71
CA ASN A 145 -13.02 6.34 -10.56
C ASN A 145 -11.85 5.36 -10.55
N ILE A 146 -11.88 4.29 -9.73
CA ILE A 146 -10.81 3.29 -9.70
C ILE A 146 -10.66 2.53 -11.04
N ARG A 147 -9.44 2.07 -11.32
CA ARG A 147 -9.09 1.23 -12.48
C ARG A 147 -9.94 -0.04 -12.52
N ASN A 148 -10.25 -0.53 -13.72
CA ASN A 148 -11.01 -1.78 -13.92
C ASN A 148 -10.38 -2.97 -13.17
N ALA A 149 -9.05 -3.13 -13.25
CA ALA A 149 -8.33 -4.17 -12.51
C ALA A 149 -8.52 -4.07 -10.98
N CYS A 150 -8.71 -2.86 -10.43
CA CYS A 150 -8.97 -2.69 -9.00
C CYS A 150 -10.39 -3.12 -8.61
N ARG A 151 -11.38 -2.96 -9.50
CA ARG A 151 -12.77 -3.36 -9.26
C ARG A 151 -12.94 -4.87 -9.09
N THR A 152 -12.04 -5.65 -9.69
CA THR A 152 -12.07 -7.12 -9.66
C THR A 152 -10.96 -7.74 -8.80
N CYS A 153 -10.14 -6.91 -8.14
CA CYS A 153 -8.98 -7.37 -7.37
C CYS A 153 -9.39 -8.05 -6.06
N THR A 154 -9.23 -9.37 -5.98
CA THR A 154 -9.45 -10.16 -4.76
C THR A 154 -8.23 -10.16 -3.82
N GLY A 155 -7.03 -9.88 -4.33
CA GLY A 155 -5.79 -9.80 -3.54
C GLY A 155 -5.49 -8.38 -3.04
N PHE A 156 -6.43 -7.76 -2.34
CA PHE A 156 -6.32 -6.37 -1.86
C PHE A 156 -5.98 -6.24 -0.37
N ILE A 157 -5.91 -7.36 0.32
CA ILE A 157 -5.24 -7.46 1.61
C ILE A 157 -3.80 -7.93 1.30
N PRO A 158 -2.77 -7.29 1.87
CA PRO A 158 -1.39 -7.68 1.62
C PRO A 158 -1.10 -9.08 2.19
N GLY A 159 -0.10 -9.73 1.57
CA GLY A 159 0.42 -11.02 2.04
C GLY A 159 1.39 -10.86 3.21
N PRO A 160 2.01 -11.97 3.64
CA PRO A 160 2.91 -12.00 4.80
C PRO A 160 4.21 -11.18 4.62
N GLN A 161 4.51 -10.71 3.41
CA GLN A 161 5.67 -9.86 3.13
C GLN A 161 5.49 -8.41 3.61
N ALA A 162 4.27 -7.98 3.95
CA ALA A 162 4.04 -6.67 4.54
C ALA A 162 4.32 -6.74 6.04
N ASP A 163 5.29 -5.98 6.54
CA ASP A 163 5.58 -5.84 7.97
C ASP A 163 4.43 -5.15 8.71
N MET A 164 3.91 -4.07 8.13
CA MET A 164 2.75 -3.34 8.65
C MET A 164 1.64 -3.26 7.61
N THR A 165 0.39 -3.25 8.06
CA THR A 165 -0.78 -3.04 7.18
C THR A 165 -1.73 -2.02 7.75
N VAL A 166 -1.97 -0.96 7.01
CA VAL A 166 -2.94 0.09 7.37
C VAL A 166 -4.33 -0.32 6.89
N LEU A 167 -5.31 -0.28 7.79
CA LEU A 167 -6.71 -0.46 7.42
C LEU A 167 -7.19 0.79 6.69
N ILE A 168 -7.44 0.69 5.38
CA ILE A 168 -8.01 1.78 4.57
C ILE A 168 -9.32 1.33 3.97
N ALA A 169 -9.31 0.25 3.19
CA ALA A 169 -10.52 -0.42 2.75
C ALA A 169 -11.10 -1.24 3.91
N SER A 170 -12.35 -0.97 4.27
CA SER A 170 -13.12 -1.70 5.29
C SER A 170 -14.61 -1.71 4.95
N ASP A 171 -15.33 -2.75 5.36
CA ASP A 171 -16.76 -2.93 5.10
C ASP A 171 -17.61 -1.84 5.79
N LYS A 172 -17.11 -1.31 6.92
CA LYS A 172 -17.70 -0.19 7.64
C LYS A 172 -16.68 0.93 7.74
N PRO A 173 -17.09 2.21 7.60
CA PRO A 173 -16.25 3.33 7.97
C PRO A 173 -15.77 3.18 9.42
N HIS A 174 -14.55 3.60 9.68
CA HIS A 174 -13.96 3.67 11.01
C HIS A 174 -13.27 5.02 11.16
N ASP A 175 -13.32 5.55 12.37
CA ASP A 175 -12.60 6.77 12.70
C ASP A 175 -11.14 6.44 13.02
N GLY A 176 -10.27 7.43 12.84
CA GLY A 176 -8.84 7.29 13.11
C GLY A 176 -8.09 6.38 12.14
N THR A 177 -7.05 5.73 12.63
CA THR A 177 -6.12 4.88 11.89
C THR A 177 -5.85 3.60 12.66
N VAL A 178 -6.00 2.46 11.99
CA VAL A 178 -5.60 1.14 12.51
C VAL A 178 -4.44 0.59 11.68
N ILE A 179 -3.34 0.24 12.34
CA ILE A 179 -2.15 -0.34 11.71
C ILE A 179 -1.89 -1.71 12.32
N TYR A 180 -2.04 -2.75 11.51
CA TYR A 180 -1.69 -4.12 11.85
C TYR A 180 -0.18 -4.32 11.85
N LEU A 181 0.34 -4.98 12.89
CA LEU A 181 1.74 -5.40 13.01
C LEU A 181 1.80 -6.89 12.63
N ASN A 182 2.27 -7.18 11.42
CA ASN A 182 2.20 -8.53 10.85
C ASN A 182 3.44 -9.38 11.13
N THR A 183 4.58 -8.74 11.42
CA THR A 183 5.87 -9.40 11.64
C THR A 183 6.44 -9.07 13.02
N GLU A 184 7.31 -9.93 13.54
CA GLU A 184 8.02 -9.68 14.81
C GLU A 184 8.82 -8.39 14.75
N ARG A 185 9.50 -8.13 13.62
CA ARG A 185 10.20 -6.86 13.34
C ARG A 185 9.28 -5.65 13.46
N ALA A 186 8.04 -5.73 12.96
CA ALA A 186 7.09 -4.64 13.10
C ALA A 186 6.69 -4.38 14.56
N VAL A 187 6.53 -5.45 15.36
CA VAL A 187 6.26 -5.36 16.80
C VAL A 187 7.43 -4.75 17.56
N GLU A 188 8.66 -5.17 17.28
CA GLU A 188 9.88 -4.63 17.88
C GLU A 188 10.03 -3.13 17.58
N ILE A 189 9.91 -2.75 16.31
CA ILE A 189 9.99 -1.35 15.89
C ILE A 189 8.88 -0.52 16.56
N ALA A 190 7.64 -1.03 16.58
CA ALA A 190 6.54 -0.34 17.25
C ALA A 190 6.80 -0.11 18.74
N GLY A 191 7.38 -1.10 19.43
CA GLY A 191 7.74 -1.00 20.85
C GLY A 191 8.76 0.09 21.17
N LYS A 192 9.60 0.50 20.20
CA LYS A 192 10.58 1.58 20.36
C LYS A 192 10.04 2.97 20.07
N LEU A 193 8.84 3.08 19.49
CA LEU A 193 8.31 4.36 19.01
C LEU A 193 7.54 5.15 20.08
N ASP A 194 7.42 4.62 21.32
CA ASP A 194 6.79 5.20 22.53
C ASP A 194 5.36 5.76 22.38
N SER A 195 4.82 5.83 21.17
CA SER A 195 3.67 6.67 20.88
C SER A 195 2.34 5.94 20.82
N LEU A 196 2.34 4.61 20.65
CA LEU A 196 1.12 3.80 20.54
C LEU A 196 1.39 2.38 21.06
N PRO A 197 0.85 1.98 22.23
CA PRO A 197 0.99 0.60 22.69
C PRO A 197 0.20 -0.35 21.77
N PRO A 198 0.72 -1.55 21.44
CA PRO A 198 -0.04 -2.53 20.67
C PRO A 198 -1.27 -3.03 21.44
N GLU A 199 -2.41 -3.03 20.76
CA GLU A 199 -3.67 -3.58 21.23
C GLU A 199 -4.03 -4.86 20.47
N THR A 200 -5.05 -5.59 20.95
CA THR A 200 -5.59 -6.75 20.22
C THR A 200 -6.76 -6.30 19.33
N GLY A 201 -6.58 -6.41 18.01
CA GLY A 201 -7.59 -6.08 17.01
C GLY A 201 -8.22 -7.31 16.36
N LYS A 202 -9.35 -7.09 15.66
CA LYS A 202 -9.93 -8.08 14.75
C LYS A 202 -9.05 -8.23 13.50
N PRO A 203 -8.90 -9.43 12.92
CA PRO A 203 -8.18 -9.61 11.67
C PRO A 203 -8.73 -8.72 10.54
N ALA A 204 -7.85 -8.15 9.72
CA ALA A 204 -8.25 -7.31 8.58
C ALA A 204 -9.21 -8.02 7.62
N ALA A 205 -9.06 -9.34 7.46
CA ALA A 205 -9.93 -10.17 6.62
C ALA A 205 -11.40 -10.18 7.08
N GLU A 206 -11.64 -10.10 8.39
CA GLU A 206 -13.01 -10.03 8.93
C GLU A 206 -13.65 -8.67 8.67
N LEU A 207 -12.84 -7.60 8.66
CA LEU A 207 -13.29 -6.23 8.43
C LEU A 207 -13.46 -5.88 6.95
N THR A 208 -13.10 -6.79 6.03
CA THR A 208 -13.08 -6.54 4.58
C THR A 208 -13.79 -7.63 3.77
N SER A 209 -14.53 -8.49 4.45
CA SER A 209 -15.22 -9.64 3.85
C SER A 209 -16.26 -9.24 2.81
N GLY A 210 -17.04 -8.19 3.07
CA GLY A 210 -18.04 -7.66 2.14
C GLY A 210 -17.42 -7.09 0.87
N ILE A 211 -16.31 -6.34 1.01
CA ILE A 211 -15.53 -5.85 -0.13
C ILE A 211 -14.98 -7.03 -0.96
N LEU A 212 -14.46 -8.07 -0.31
CA LEU A 212 -13.96 -9.25 -1.00
C LEU A 212 -15.05 -9.93 -1.82
N GLU A 213 -16.24 -10.15 -1.23
CA GLU A 213 -17.36 -10.76 -1.94
C GLU A 213 -17.87 -9.89 -3.10
N ALA A 214 -17.94 -8.56 -2.90
CA ALA A 214 -18.29 -7.63 -3.98
C ALA A 214 -17.30 -7.71 -5.15
N ARG A 215 -15.99 -7.71 -4.88
CA ARG A 215 -14.96 -7.80 -5.94
C ARG A 215 -14.91 -9.18 -6.59
N LYS A 216 -15.20 -10.28 -5.85
CA LYS A 216 -15.37 -11.63 -6.43
C LYS A 216 -16.55 -11.67 -7.40
N LYS A 217 -17.67 -11.03 -7.04
CA LYS A 217 -18.83 -10.91 -7.94
C LYS A 217 -18.45 -10.15 -9.20
N SER A 218 -17.83 -8.97 -9.07
CA SER A 218 -17.36 -8.19 -10.22
C SER A 218 -16.35 -8.95 -11.09
N LEU A 219 -15.45 -9.74 -10.48
CA LEU A 219 -14.53 -10.60 -11.22
C LEU A 219 -15.27 -11.68 -12.01
N LYS A 220 -16.24 -12.37 -11.39
CA LYS A 220 -17.07 -13.36 -12.07
C LYS A 220 -17.84 -12.74 -13.23
N ASP A 221 -18.44 -11.58 -13.03
CA ASP A 221 -19.18 -10.85 -14.06
C ASP A 221 -18.26 -10.48 -15.23
N LEU A 222 -17.04 -9.98 -14.96
CA LEU A 222 -16.04 -9.67 -15.99
C LEU A 222 -15.59 -10.92 -16.76
N MET A 223 -15.50 -12.08 -16.09
CA MET A 223 -15.03 -13.32 -16.70
C MET A 223 -16.09 -14.05 -17.54
N ARG A 224 -17.37 -13.65 -17.48
CA ARG A 224 -18.46 -14.33 -18.23
C ARG A 224 -18.26 -14.28 -19.74
N ASP A 225 -17.73 -13.17 -20.23
CA ASP A 225 -17.61 -12.89 -21.66
C ASP A 225 -16.18 -13.15 -22.19
N ILE A 226 -15.32 -13.82 -21.39
CA ILE A 226 -13.99 -14.19 -21.85
C ILE A 226 -14.10 -15.44 -22.74
N PRO A 227 -13.60 -15.39 -23.99
CA PRO A 227 -13.57 -16.56 -24.87
C PRO A 227 -12.91 -17.75 -24.21
N ALA A 228 -13.30 -18.97 -24.59
CA ALA A 228 -12.69 -20.15 -24.01
C ALA A 228 -11.19 -20.17 -24.37
N PRO A 229 -10.30 -20.73 -23.52
CA PRO A 229 -8.88 -20.85 -23.86
C PRO A 229 -8.63 -21.57 -25.19
N ALA A 230 -9.57 -22.42 -25.62
CA ALA A 230 -9.56 -23.14 -26.88
C ALA A 230 -9.76 -22.24 -28.12
N ASP A 231 -10.38 -21.07 -27.97
CA ASP A 231 -10.71 -20.16 -29.07
C ASP A 231 -9.51 -19.27 -29.48
N GLY A 232 -8.44 -19.29 -28.68
CA GLY A 232 -7.20 -18.55 -28.93
C GLY A 232 -7.35 -17.04 -28.80
N LEU A 233 -6.33 -16.30 -29.23
CA LEU A 233 -6.34 -14.82 -29.20
C LEU A 233 -7.11 -14.18 -30.37
N GLN A 234 -7.58 -14.99 -31.32
CA GLN A 234 -8.27 -14.51 -32.54
C GLN A 234 -9.71 -14.09 -32.26
N SER A 235 -10.27 -14.51 -31.13
CA SER A 235 -11.65 -14.26 -30.70
C SER A 235 -11.79 -13.10 -29.71
N LEU A 236 -10.72 -12.35 -29.44
CA LEU A 236 -10.68 -11.16 -28.58
C LEU A 236 -10.65 -9.89 -29.43
#